data_AF-A0A3P6QP97-F1
#
_entry.id   AF-A0A3P6QP97-F1
#
_cell.length_a   1.000
_cell.length_b   1.000
_cell.length_c   1.000
_cell.angle_alpha   90.00
_cell.angle_beta   90.00
_cell.angle_gamma   90.00
#
_symmetry.space_group_name_H-M   'P 1'
#
loop_
_entity.id
_entity.type
_entity.pdbx_description
1 polymer ?
#
loop_
_entity_poly.entity_id
_entity_poly.type
_entity_poly.pdbx_seq_one_letter_code
_entity_poly.pdbx_strand_id
1 'polypeptide(L)'
;MPILKWDCQLEKVAEDAMANGTVKTDHLPYGALEGIQELSSFYVMDYEYEVDFEETLEKWWEAAGQMGDNKELDDEPNHFTTRFENFATMAYNKVTKIGCTSRRSPRQCLAVNVCILDAKIRFYQKIYE
;
A
#
# COMPACT_ATOMS: atom_id res chain seq x y z
N MET A 1 -1.92 -1.11 -18.46
CA MET A 1 -1.13 -1.31 -17.22
C MET A 1 -0.42 -2.66 -17.31
N PRO A 2 0.83 -2.76 -16.84
CA PRO A 2 1.56 -4.02 -16.77
C PRO A 2 0.94 -4.98 -15.74
N ILE A 3 1.14 -6.28 -15.92
CA ILE A 3 0.80 -7.30 -14.92
C ILE A 3 1.90 -7.29 -13.84
N LEU A 4 1.52 -7.09 -12.58
CA LEU A 4 2.44 -7.13 -11.45
C LEU A 4 2.95 -8.55 -11.20
N LYS A 5 4.24 -8.66 -10.87
CA LYS A 5 4.87 -9.91 -10.45
C LYS A 5 5.33 -9.81 -9.00
N TRP A 6 5.20 -10.92 -8.27
CA TRP A 6 5.80 -11.01 -6.94
C TRP A 6 7.32 -10.98 -7.03
N ASP A 7 7.97 -10.21 -6.15
CA ASP A 7 9.43 -10.15 -6.02
C ASP A 7 9.85 -10.33 -4.55
N CYS A 8 10.47 -11.47 -4.25
CA CYS A 8 10.94 -11.82 -2.92
C CYS A 8 12.00 -10.85 -2.35
N GLN A 9 12.72 -10.11 -3.20
CA GLN A 9 13.65 -9.09 -2.72
C GLN A 9 12.89 -7.87 -2.19
N LEU A 10 11.81 -7.47 -2.85
CA LEU A 10 10.94 -6.39 -2.38
C LEU A 10 10.17 -6.80 -1.12
N GLU A 11 9.75 -8.06 -1.03
CA GLU A 11 9.14 -8.63 0.18
C GLU A 11 10.10 -8.53 1.37
N LYS A 12 11.38 -8.89 1.18
CA LYS A 12 12.39 -8.72 2.22
C LYS A 12 12.61 -7.25 2.61
N VAL A 13 12.60 -6.33 1.64
CA VAL A 13 12.66 -4.89 1.94
C VAL A 13 11.44 -4.46 2.78
N ALA A 14 10.26 -5.00 2.48
CA ALA A 14 9.05 -4.75 3.24
C ALA A 14 9.19 -5.27 4.69
N GLU A 15 9.70 -6.48 4.88
CA GLU A 15 9.98 -7.06 6.20
C GLU A 15 10.97 -6.20 7.01
N ASP A 16 12.08 -5.82 6.39
CA ASP A 16 13.11 -4.98 7.01
C ASP A 16 12.55 -3.59 7.38
N ALA A 17 11.63 -3.05 6.58
CA ALA A 17 10.96 -1.78 6.84
C ALA A 17 10.03 -1.80 8.07
N MET A 18 9.55 -2.98 8.48
CA MET A 18 8.73 -3.18 9.69
C MET A 18 9.57 -3.52 10.94
N ALA A 19 10.90 -3.49 10.85
CA ALA A 19 11.77 -3.87 11.95
C ALA A 19 11.51 -3.01 13.21
N ASN A 20 11.61 -3.63 14.38
CA ASN A 20 11.49 -2.99 15.70
C ASN A 20 10.11 -2.37 16.01
N GLY A 21 9.04 -2.78 15.32
CA GLY A 21 7.67 -2.35 15.64
C GLY A 21 7.33 -0.95 15.16
N THR A 22 8.15 -0.38 14.28
CA THR A 22 7.88 0.87 13.55
C THR A 22 8.01 0.61 12.07
N VAL A 23 7.07 1.13 11.26
CA VAL A 23 7.20 1.11 9.81
C VAL A 23 8.03 2.30 9.34
N LYS A 24 9.04 2.05 8.49
CA LYS A 24 9.93 3.08 7.96
C LYS A 24 10.13 2.92 6.45
N THR A 25 9.31 3.59 5.66
CA THR A 25 9.41 3.52 4.18
C THR A 25 9.84 4.83 3.51
N ASP A 26 9.79 5.97 4.21
CA ASP A 26 10.05 7.31 3.66
C ASP A 26 11.37 7.42 2.87
N HIS A 27 12.42 6.77 3.37
CA HIS A 27 13.78 6.82 2.82
C HIS A 27 14.04 5.77 1.72
N LEU A 28 13.08 4.89 1.45
CA LEU A 28 13.25 3.86 0.45
C LEU A 28 13.20 4.46 -0.97
N PRO A 29 14.04 3.98 -1.90
CA PRO A 29 13.99 4.39 -3.30
C PRO A 29 12.81 3.76 -4.08
N TYR A 30 11.88 3.13 -3.36
CA TYR A 30 10.77 2.32 -3.86
C TYR A 30 9.43 3.02 -3.65
N GLY A 31 8.40 2.57 -4.36
CA GLY A 31 7.02 2.85 -3.97
C GLY A 31 6.69 2.07 -2.70
N ALA A 32 5.92 2.65 -1.80
CA ALA A 32 5.54 2.00 -0.55
C ALA A 32 4.06 2.22 -0.29
N LEU A 33 3.40 1.17 0.20
CA LEU A 33 2.03 1.20 0.68
C LEU A 33 2.05 0.71 2.11
N GLU A 34 1.41 1.46 2.99
CA GLU A 34 1.31 1.13 4.41
C GLU A 34 -0.14 1.13 4.84
N GLY A 35 -0.49 0.16 5.69
CA GLY A 35 -1.83 0.01 6.22
C GLY A 35 -1.79 -0.58 7.62
N ILE A 36 -2.71 -0.12 8.45
CA ILE A 36 -2.98 -0.70 9.77
C ILE A 36 -4.45 -1.09 9.80
N GLN A 37 -4.72 -2.31 10.22
CA GLN A 37 -6.05 -2.85 10.40
C GLN A 37 -6.25 -3.23 11.87
N GLU A 38 -7.41 -2.86 12.41
CA GLU A 38 -7.84 -3.32 13.73
C GLU A 38 -8.39 -4.75 13.60
N LEU A 39 -7.85 -5.66 14.39
CA LEU A 39 -8.31 -7.03 14.49
C LEU A 39 -9.24 -7.14 15.70
N SER A 40 -10.30 -7.93 15.58
CA SER A 40 -11.08 -8.33 16.75
C SER A 40 -10.20 -9.17 17.70
N SER A 41 -10.42 -9.02 19.02
CA SER A 41 -9.70 -9.75 20.07
C SER A 41 -9.84 -11.28 19.99
N PHE A 42 -10.75 -11.78 19.15
CA PHE A 42 -10.96 -13.20 18.87
C PHE A 42 -10.01 -13.77 17.79
N TYR A 43 -9.35 -12.93 16.98
CA TYR A 43 -8.44 -13.36 15.91
C TYR A 43 -7.00 -13.62 16.39
N VAL A 44 -6.85 -14.35 17.49
CA VAL A 44 -5.56 -14.92 17.91
C VAL A 44 -5.30 -16.26 17.20
N MET A 45 -5.67 -16.34 15.91
CA MET A 45 -5.55 -17.56 15.08
C MET A 45 -4.33 -17.48 14.15
N ASP A 46 -4.22 -18.41 13.20
CA ASP A 46 -3.22 -18.36 12.11
C ASP A 46 -3.43 -17.13 11.21
N TYR A 47 -2.42 -16.83 10.39
CA TYR A 47 -2.49 -15.74 9.39
C TYR A 47 -3.49 -16.10 8.29
N GLU A 48 -4.41 -15.20 7.96
CA GLU A 48 -5.49 -15.42 6.99
C GLU A 48 -5.68 -14.14 6.17
N TYR A 49 -5.64 -14.25 4.84
CA TYR A 49 -5.64 -13.09 3.94
C TYR A 49 -6.87 -12.18 4.16
N GLU A 50 -8.03 -12.80 4.31
CA GLU A 50 -9.32 -12.16 4.54
C GLU A 50 -9.34 -11.35 5.85
N VAL A 51 -8.56 -11.79 6.84
CA VAL A 51 -8.49 -11.15 8.15
C VAL A 51 -7.38 -10.09 8.20
N ASP A 52 -6.24 -10.36 7.56
CA ASP A 52 -5.03 -9.55 7.73
C ASP A 52 -4.81 -8.51 6.63
N PHE A 53 -5.41 -8.68 5.45
CA PHE A 53 -4.98 -7.96 4.25
C PHE A 53 -6.12 -7.39 3.41
N GLU A 54 -7.27 -8.07 3.34
CA GLU A 54 -8.39 -7.68 2.47
C GLU A 54 -8.87 -6.25 2.73
N GLU A 55 -9.20 -5.91 3.98
CA GLU A 55 -9.67 -4.57 4.34
C GLU A 55 -8.63 -3.48 4.04
N THR A 56 -7.34 -3.81 4.17
CA THR A 56 -6.27 -2.85 3.84
C THR A 56 -6.24 -2.57 2.33
N LEU A 57 -6.35 -3.60 1.51
CA LEU A 57 -6.42 -3.45 0.05
C LEU A 57 -7.66 -2.68 -0.38
N GLU A 58 -8.82 -2.97 0.22
CA GLU A 58 -10.06 -2.24 -0.03
C GLU A 58 -9.89 -0.76 0.30
N LYS A 59 -9.32 -0.40 1.46
CA LYS A 59 -9.05 1.00 1.83
C LYS A 59 -8.13 1.70 0.83
N TRP A 60 -7.06 1.03 0.40
CA TRP A 60 -6.16 1.60 -0.60
C TRP A 60 -6.87 1.80 -1.96
N TRP A 61 -7.79 0.90 -2.31
CA TRP A 61 -8.59 1.00 -3.53
C TRP A 61 -9.70 2.05 -3.44
N GLU A 62 -10.39 2.19 -2.30
CA GLU A 62 -11.47 3.16 -2.09
C GLU A 62 -11.00 4.62 -2.24
N ALA A 63 -9.72 4.89 -2.03
CA ALA A 63 -9.11 6.19 -2.36
C ALA A 63 -9.33 6.58 -3.84
N ALA A 64 -9.58 5.61 -4.74
CA ALA A 64 -9.98 5.85 -6.12
C ALA A 64 -11.38 6.48 -6.25
N GLY A 65 -12.35 6.04 -5.43
CA GLY A 65 -13.71 6.58 -5.45
C GLY A 65 -13.73 8.06 -5.07
N GLN A 66 -12.86 8.45 -4.13
CA GLN A 66 -12.68 9.85 -3.74
C GLN A 66 -12.07 10.73 -4.85
N MET A 67 -11.42 10.16 -5.88
CA MET A 67 -11.00 10.92 -7.06
C MET A 67 -12.18 11.25 -7.99
N GLY A 68 -13.17 10.36 -8.11
CA GLY A 68 -14.33 10.56 -9.00
C GLY A 68 -15.32 11.61 -8.48
N ASP A 69 -15.47 11.72 -7.17
CA ASP A 69 -16.43 12.64 -6.54
C ASP A 69 -15.89 14.07 -6.36
N ASN A 70 -14.57 14.27 -6.50
CA ASN A 70 -13.94 15.59 -6.40
C ASN A 70 -13.98 16.33 -7.74
N LYS A 71 -15.18 16.80 -8.12
CA LYS A 71 -15.42 17.75 -9.24
C LYS A 71 -14.71 19.12 -9.11
N GLU A 72 -14.01 19.38 -8.01
CA GLU A 72 -13.40 20.68 -7.70
C GLU A 72 -11.89 20.77 -7.94
N LEU A 73 -11.24 19.69 -8.37
CA LEU A 73 -9.81 19.75 -8.70
C LEU A 73 -9.65 19.84 -10.21
N ASP A 74 -9.16 20.99 -10.65
CA ASP A 74 -8.57 21.29 -11.97
C ASP A 74 -7.32 20.43 -12.26
N ASP A 75 -7.13 19.34 -11.51
CA ASP A 75 -6.06 18.37 -11.66
C ASP A 75 -6.45 17.46 -12.82
N GLU A 76 -5.56 17.30 -13.80
CA GLU A 76 -5.71 16.22 -14.76
C GLU A 76 -5.95 14.91 -13.97
N PRO A 77 -7.07 14.19 -14.19
CA PRO A 77 -7.62 13.18 -13.26
C PRO A 77 -6.73 11.94 -13.05
N ASN A 78 -5.55 11.93 -13.66
CA ASN A 78 -4.55 10.88 -13.61
C ASN A 78 -3.20 11.38 -13.10
N HIS A 79 -3.11 12.52 -12.42
CA HIS A 79 -1.86 13.02 -11.84
C HIS A 79 -1.80 12.81 -10.33
N PHE A 80 -0.64 12.43 -9.81
CA PHE A 80 -0.47 12.14 -8.38
C PHE A 80 -0.48 13.40 -7.50
N THR A 81 -1.36 13.40 -6.49
CA THR A 81 -1.38 14.32 -5.33
C THR A 81 -1.46 13.54 -4.00
N THR A 82 -1.14 14.17 -2.86
CA THR A 82 -1.05 13.48 -1.55
C THR A 82 -2.34 12.81 -1.08
N ARG A 83 -3.51 13.19 -1.59
CA ARG A 83 -4.80 12.71 -1.07
C ARG A 83 -5.08 11.24 -1.39
N PHE A 84 -4.39 10.66 -2.35
CA PHE A 84 -4.65 9.31 -2.86
C PHE A 84 -3.34 8.57 -3.15
N GLU A 85 -2.32 8.77 -2.30
CA GLU A 85 -0.98 8.20 -2.45
C GLU A 85 -0.95 6.69 -2.57
N ASN A 86 -1.73 5.99 -1.74
CA ASN A 86 -1.79 4.52 -1.81
C ASN A 86 -2.36 4.05 -3.15
N PHE A 87 -3.48 4.63 -3.60
CA PHE A 87 -4.03 4.30 -4.92
C PHE A 87 -3.06 4.65 -6.05
N ALA A 88 -2.50 5.88 -6.04
CA ALA A 88 -1.61 6.34 -7.10
C ALA A 88 -0.37 5.44 -7.21
N THR A 89 0.15 4.99 -6.07
CA THR A 89 1.27 4.06 -6.01
C THR A 89 0.88 2.68 -6.54
N MET A 90 -0.30 2.14 -6.18
CA MET A 90 -0.81 0.86 -6.72
C MET A 90 -1.06 0.90 -8.23
N ALA A 91 -1.65 1.99 -8.73
CA ALA A 91 -2.05 2.15 -10.12
C ALA A 91 -0.93 2.68 -11.03
N TYR A 92 0.27 2.96 -10.48
CA TYR A 92 1.35 3.56 -11.23
C TYR A 92 1.84 2.63 -12.35
N ASN A 93 1.68 3.05 -13.60
CA ASN A 93 1.93 2.23 -14.79
C ASN A 93 3.38 1.74 -14.96
N LYS A 94 4.33 2.32 -14.23
CA LYS A 94 5.75 1.92 -14.24
C LYS A 94 6.07 0.84 -13.21
N VAL A 95 5.14 0.54 -12.30
CA VAL A 95 5.32 -0.58 -11.37
C VAL A 95 5.14 -1.88 -12.13
N THR A 96 6.11 -2.78 -11.99
CA THR A 96 6.04 -4.12 -12.57
C THR A 96 6.17 -5.22 -11.52
N LYS A 97 6.59 -4.87 -10.31
CA LYS A 97 6.85 -5.81 -9.23
C LYS A 97 6.35 -5.29 -7.90
N ILE A 98 5.95 -6.23 -7.05
CA ILE A 98 5.49 -5.98 -5.69
C ILE A 98 6.03 -7.06 -4.76
N GLY A 99 6.34 -6.68 -3.53
CA GLY A 99 6.54 -7.61 -2.43
C GLY A 99 5.93 -7.02 -1.17
N CYS A 100 5.17 -7.83 -0.44
CA CYS A 100 4.45 -7.38 0.74
C CYS A 100 4.76 -8.26 1.94
N THR A 101 4.59 -7.69 3.11
CA THR A 101 4.68 -8.37 4.38
C THR A 101 3.55 -7.90 5.29
N SER A 102 3.19 -8.74 6.24
CA SER A 102 2.24 -8.38 7.28
C SER A 102 2.70 -8.89 8.62
N ARG A 103 2.42 -8.11 9.65
CA ARG A 103 2.76 -8.45 11.02
C ARG A 103 1.61 -8.10 11.96
N ARG A 104 1.18 -9.09 12.73
CA ARG A 104 0.27 -8.88 13.85
C ARG A 104 1.00 -8.28 15.05
N SER A 105 0.35 -7.36 15.73
CA SER A 105 0.68 -6.90 17.08
C SER A 105 -0.32 -7.52 18.06
N PRO A 106 -0.03 -8.69 18.67
CA PRO A 106 -1.00 -9.42 19.50
C PRO A 106 -1.48 -8.61 20.72
N ARG A 107 -0.65 -7.69 21.22
CA ARG A 107 -1.01 -6.83 22.35
C ARG A 107 -1.99 -5.72 21.99
N GLN A 108 -1.98 -5.28 20.73
CA GLN A 108 -2.78 -4.15 20.27
C GLN A 108 -3.97 -4.61 19.42
N CYS A 109 -4.09 -5.91 19.15
CA CYS A 109 -5.07 -6.47 18.21
C CYS A 109 -5.00 -5.72 16.87
N LEU A 110 -3.80 -5.58 16.30
CA LEU A 110 -3.59 -4.90 15.02
C LEU A 110 -2.89 -5.82 14.03
N ALA A 111 -3.20 -5.71 12.75
CA ALA A 111 -2.36 -6.14 11.65
C ALA A 111 -1.73 -4.91 11.00
N VAL A 112 -0.42 -4.98 10.74
CA VAL A 112 0.33 -3.95 10.02
C VAL A 112 0.77 -4.55 8.70
N ASN A 113 0.40 -3.90 7.61
CA ASN A 113 0.66 -4.35 6.24
C ASN A 113 1.57 -3.36 5.54
N VAL A 114 2.61 -3.87 4.90
CA VAL A 114 3.55 -3.07 4.11
C VAL A 114 3.77 -3.74 2.77
N CYS A 115 3.57 -3.00 1.68
CA CYS A 115 3.95 -3.42 0.35
C CYS A 115 5.00 -2.47 -0.24
N ILE A 116 6.00 -3.05 -0.89
CA ILE A 116 7.05 -2.33 -1.61
C ILE A 116 6.94 -2.61 -3.10
N LEU A 117 7.03 -1.56 -3.89
CA LEU A 117 6.85 -1.55 -5.35
C LEU A 117 8.15 -1.10 -6.01
N ASP A 118 8.50 -1.71 -7.15
CA ASP A 118 9.76 -1.43 -7.86
C ASP A 118 9.89 -0.01 -8.44
N ALA A 119 8.79 0.76 -8.45
CA ALA A 119 8.78 2.15 -8.88
C ALA A 119 8.06 3.05 -7.88
N LYS A 120 8.62 4.25 -7.67
CA LYS A 120 8.04 5.31 -6.84
C LYS A 120 7.42 6.40 -7.71
N ILE A 121 6.14 6.68 -7.55
CA ILE A 121 5.48 7.82 -8.19
C ILE A 121 5.90 9.12 -7.51
N ARG A 122 6.05 10.21 -8.29
CA ARG A 122 6.39 11.54 -7.77
C ARG A 122 5.26 12.53 -8.01
N PHE A 123 5.19 13.57 -7.20
CA PHE A 123 4.21 14.64 -7.34
C PHE A 123 4.06 15.10 -8.79
N TYR A 124 2.81 15.28 -9.22
CA TYR A 124 2.46 15.71 -10.58
C TYR A 124 2.94 14.76 -11.68
N GLN A 125 3.27 13.50 -11.38
CA GLN A 125 3.44 12.49 -12.41
C GLN A 125 2.09 11.88 -12.75
N LYS A 126 1.91 11.63 -14.05
CA LYS A 126 0.83 10.82 -14.59
C LYS A 126 0.93 9.39 -14.02
N ILE A 127 -0.15 8.91 -13.41
CA ILE A 127 -0.30 7.60 -12.78
C ILE A 127 -0.34 6.51 -13.87
N TYR A 128 -1.16 6.71 -14.91
CA TYR A 128 -1.29 5.80 -16.04
C TYR A 128 -1.58 6.56 -17.33
N GLU A 129 -1.28 5.94 -18.49
CA GLU A 129 -1.56 6.53 -19.80
C GLU A 129 -3.06 6.63 -20.10
#